data_AF-A0A1D6MPH9-F1
#
_entry.id   AF-A0A1D6MPH9-F1
#
_cell.length_a   1.000
_cell.length_b   1.000
_cell.length_c   1.000
_cell.angle_alpha   90.00
_cell.angle_beta   90.00
_cell.angle_gamma   90.00
#
_symmetry.space_group_name_H-M   'P 1'
#
loop_
_entity.id
_entity.type
_entity.pdbx_description
1 polymer ?
#
loop_
_entity_poly.entity_id
_entity_poly.type
_entity_poly.pdbx_seq_one_letter_code
_entity_poly.pdbx_strand_id
1 'polypeptide(L)'
;MLLTYLLPHHNITFQASWPGLFVDKKGTYWDVPLSLSADLASVGSSSGLSYHLLLQQNSGEPKCFGGDETDDVPTALLPGLCAKVAISMKKSIDAWRKKEDKLKKVQPYDVFLSDSHVSLTGIVGGVASGYLGDCSRRVAIRDETHKSNAFIMFDERNKRAAFADLFASVTFTAQYGNFQRLFLDLTKASARFDITSGSLFLCGASRLAQDFFFSRRPDVETFCDICPDVTVSFQQQIVGPFSFRVESSVAIDPRSQDHFVRVDDPIFAIDWALKVLGSAKATAWYSPKHQEAMMELRFYET
;
A
#
# COMPACT_ATOMS: atom_id res chain seq x y z
N MET A 1 -17.53 -4.54 14.23
CA MET A 1 -18.02 -3.16 14.46
C MET A 1 -16.90 -2.18 14.11
N LEU A 2 -17.20 -1.16 13.31
CA LEU A 2 -16.29 -0.07 12.97
C LEU A 2 -16.93 1.24 13.43
N LEU A 3 -16.22 2.04 14.22
CA LEU A 3 -16.63 3.37 14.64
C LEU A 3 -15.57 4.37 14.20
N THR A 4 -15.98 5.36 13.40
CA THR A 4 -15.11 6.42 12.90
C THR A 4 -15.54 7.75 13.48
N TYR A 5 -14.60 8.50 14.05
CA TYR A 5 -14.81 9.84 14.56
C TYR A 5 -13.83 10.82 13.88
N LEU A 6 -14.38 11.86 13.27
CA LEU A 6 -13.64 12.88 12.53
C LEU A 6 -13.44 14.11 13.42
N LEU A 7 -12.21 14.35 13.85
CA LEU A 7 -11.79 15.62 14.45
C LEU A 7 -11.25 16.54 13.33
N PRO A 8 -11.24 17.86 13.53
CA PRO A 8 -10.84 18.83 12.49
C PRO A 8 -9.47 18.56 11.84
N HIS A 9 -8.55 17.91 12.56
CA HIS A 9 -7.20 17.58 12.07
C HIS A 9 -6.81 16.11 12.26
N HIS A 10 -7.72 15.28 12.78
CA HIS A 10 -7.42 13.90 13.14
C HIS A 10 -8.58 12.97 12.84
N ASN A 11 -8.28 11.81 12.30
CA ASN A 11 -9.24 10.73 12.12
C ASN A 11 -8.97 9.68 13.17
N ILE A 12 -9.99 9.35 13.95
CA ILE A 12 -9.94 8.28 14.93
C ILE A 12 -10.84 7.15 14.45
N THR A 13 -10.29 5.96 14.35
CA THR A 13 -10.98 4.75 13.93
C THR A 13 -10.83 3.68 15.00
N PHE A 14 -11.96 3.16 15.47
CA PHE A 14 -12.01 2.01 16.37
C PHE A 14 -12.62 0.84 15.60
N GLN A 15 -11.89 -0.27 15.53
CA GLN A 15 -12.35 -1.49 14.90
C GLN A 15 -12.33 -2.62 15.92
N ALA A 16 -13.43 -3.38 15.96
CA ALA A 16 -13.54 -4.58 16.77
C ALA A 16 -14.18 -5.69 15.93
N SER A 17 -13.54 -6.85 15.85
CA SER A 17 -14.06 -8.05 15.21
C SER A 17 -14.03 -9.24 16.17
N TRP A 18 -15.14 -9.98 16.21
CA TRP A 18 -15.33 -11.19 17.00
C TRP A 18 -16.46 -12.05 16.40
N PRO A 19 -16.17 -13.22 15.80
CA PRO A 19 -14.91 -13.56 15.13
C PRO A 19 -14.70 -12.70 13.87
N GLY A 20 -13.46 -12.55 13.42
CA GLY A 20 -13.10 -11.74 12.26
C GLY A 20 -12.34 -12.53 11.21
N LEU A 21 -12.69 -12.35 9.94
CA LEU A 21 -11.96 -12.93 8.82
C LEU A 21 -10.88 -11.95 8.33
N PHE A 22 -9.65 -12.43 8.21
CA PHE A 22 -8.50 -11.67 7.73
C PHE A 22 -7.93 -12.31 6.47
N VAL A 23 -7.46 -11.50 5.52
CA VAL A 23 -6.81 -11.97 4.30
C VAL A 23 -5.34 -11.58 4.35
N ASP A 24 -4.45 -12.57 4.23
CA ASP A 24 -3.01 -12.35 4.17
C ASP A 24 -2.58 -11.86 2.77
N LYS A 25 -1.35 -11.34 2.64
CA LYS A 25 -0.74 -10.92 1.37
C LYS A 25 -0.77 -12.01 0.30
N LYS A 26 -0.77 -13.29 0.69
CA LYS A 26 -0.87 -14.44 -0.23
C LYS A 26 -2.30 -14.71 -0.72
N GLY A 27 -3.31 -14.01 -0.19
CA GLY A 27 -4.73 -14.29 -0.44
C GLY A 27 -5.31 -15.39 0.45
N THR A 28 -4.56 -15.88 1.44
CA THR A 28 -5.04 -16.90 2.38
C THR A 28 -5.92 -16.27 3.45
N TYR A 29 -7.06 -16.92 3.71
CA TYR A 29 -8.04 -16.48 4.69
C TYR A 29 -7.72 -17.04 6.08
N TRP A 30 -7.80 -16.19 7.09
CA TRP A 30 -7.52 -16.51 8.49
C TRP A 30 -8.69 -16.10 9.37
N ASP A 31 -9.16 -17.03 10.19
CA ASP A 31 -10.15 -16.75 11.23
C ASP A 31 -9.44 -16.27 12.50
N VAL A 32 -9.82 -15.08 12.96
CA VAL A 32 -9.25 -14.40 14.13
C VAL A 32 -10.31 -14.34 15.23
N PRO A 33 -10.10 -15.01 16.38
CA PRO A 33 -11.10 -15.07 17.44
C PRO A 33 -11.48 -13.69 17.99
N LEU A 34 -10.48 -12.82 18.22
CA LEU A 34 -10.68 -11.43 18.59
C LEU A 34 -9.58 -10.54 18.02
N SER A 35 -10.00 -9.47 17.34
CA SER A 35 -9.11 -8.37 16.98
C SER A 35 -9.76 -7.04 17.37
N LEU A 36 -9.06 -6.29 18.23
CA LEU A 36 -9.39 -4.93 18.61
C LEU A 36 -8.30 -4.01 18.09
N SER A 37 -8.65 -2.94 17.38
CA SER A 37 -7.72 -1.90 17.00
C SER A 37 -8.30 -0.50 17.23
N ALA A 38 -7.43 0.39 17.68
CA ALA A 38 -7.69 1.81 17.83
C ALA A 38 -6.61 2.54 17.05
N ASP A 39 -7.03 3.36 16.11
CA ASP A 39 -6.15 4.02 15.17
C ASP A 39 -6.41 5.52 15.13
N LEU A 40 -5.33 6.30 15.12
CA LEU A 40 -5.32 7.75 15.14
C LEU A 40 -4.41 8.24 14.01
N ALA A 41 -5.00 8.83 12.98
CA ALA A 41 -4.32 9.38 11.83
C ALA A 41 -4.43 10.90 11.80
N SER A 42 -3.33 11.60 11.52
CA SER A 42 -3.41 13.01 11.15
C SER A 42 -4.07 13.17 9.78
N VAL A 43 -4.96 14.15 9.63
CA VAL A 43 -5.50 14.54 8.32
C VAL A 43 -4.40 15.27 7.57
N GLY A 44 -3.75 14.57 6.64
CA GLY A 44 -2.57 15.08 5.92
C GLY A 44 -2.92 16.21 4.95
N SER A 45 -2.06 17.23 4.92
CA SER A 45 -2.01 18.23 3.83
C SER A 45 -1.54 17.58 2.53
N SER A 46 -1.85 18.18 1.37
CA SER A 46 -1.37 17.74 0.05
C SER A 46 0.15 17.61 -0.03
N SER A 47 0.86 18.41 0.77
CA SER A 47 2.27 18.24 1.11
C SER A 47 2.45 18.59 2.59
N GLY A 48 3.09 17.70 3.35
CA GLY A 48 3.34 17.93 4.78
C GLY A 48 3.68 16.68 5.56
N LEU A 49 3.88 16.90 6.86
CA LEU A 49 4.10 15.85 7.85
C LEU A 49 2.76 15.19 8.17
N SER A 50 2.76 13.87 8.20
CA SER A 50 1.62 13.05 8.62
C SER A 50 2.10 12.01 9.62
N TYR A 51 1.29 11.72 10.61
CA TYR A 51 1.58 10.70 11.60
C TYR A 51 0.37 9.78 11.81
N HIS A 52 0.68 8.56 12.23
CA HIS A 52 -0.29 7.47 12.37
C HIS A 52 0.06 6.68 13.62
N LEU A 53 -0.92 6.49 14.50
CA LEU A 53 -0.78 5.82 15.79
C LEU A 53 -1.80 4.70 15.87
N LEU A 54 -1.33 3.46 15.78
CA LEU A 54 -2.17 2.27 15.83
C LEU A 54 -1.89 1.50 17.11
N LEU A 55 -2.94 1.24 17.89
CA LEU A 55 -2.93 0.29 19.00
C LEU A 55 -3.78 -0.92 18.59
N GLN A 56 -3.20 -2.11 18.61
CA GLN A 56 -3.86 -3.36 18.23
C GLN A 56 -3.72 -4.38 19.35
N GLN A 57 -4.82 -5.04 19.68
CA GLN A 57 -4.86 -6.17 20.61
C GLN A 57 -5.55 -7.34 19.92
N ASN A 58 -4.80 -8.41 19.72
CA ASN A 58 -5.34 -9.66 19.22
C ASN A 58 -5.36 -10.71 20.34
N SER A 59 -6.39 -11.54 20.36
CA SER A 59 -6.52 -12.64 21.32
C SER A 59 -6.98 -13.92 20.62
N GLY A 60 -6.50 -15.05 21.16
CA GLY A 60 -6.72 -16.38 20.59
C GLY A 60 -5.68 -16.76 19.54
N GLU A 61 -5.72 -18.03 19.13
CA GLU A 61 -4.89 -18.55 18.05
C GLU A 61 -5.64 -18.42 16.72
N PRO A 62 -5.07 -17.74 15.72
CA PRO A 62 -5.69 -17.63 14.41
C PRO A 62 -5.67 -18.98 13.69
N LYS A 63 -6.76 -19.31 13.00
CA LYS A 63 -6.90 -20.56 12.25
C LYS A 63 -6.94 -20.29 10.76
N CYS A 64 -6.18 -21.03 9.98
CA CYS A 64 -6.23 -20.95 8.53
C CYS A 64 -7.59 -21.49 8.05
N PHE A 65 -8.30 -20.71 7.24
CA PHE A 65 -9.58 -21.11 6.66
C PHE A 65 -9.33 -21.80 5.32
N GLY A 66 -9.40 -23.13 5.31
CA GLY A 66 -9.32 -23.95 4.09
C GLY A 66 -7.92 -24.23 3.54
N GLY A 67 -6.84 -23.93 4.29
CA GLY A 67 -5.45 -24.25 3.93
C GLY A 67 -4.85 -25.40 4.75
N ASP A 68 -3.74 -25.96 4.27
CA ASP A 68 -2.91 -26.94 4.99
C ASP A 68 -2.30 -26.29 6.25
N GLU A 69 -2.13 -27.04 7.34
CA GLU A 69 -1.60 -26.55 8.64
C GLU A 69 -0.15 -26.03 8.58
N THR A 70 0.50 -26.07 7.40
CA THR A 70 1.90 -25.71 7.18
C THR A 70 2.15 -24.25 6.85
N ASP A 71 1.11 -23.45 6.61
CA ASP A 71 1.29 -22.02 6.33
C ASP A 71 1.60 -21.24 7.63
N ASP A 72 2.74 -20.55 7.65
CA ASP A 72 3.16 -19.74 8.78
C ASP A 72 2.14 -18.62 9.05
N VAL A 73 1.66 -18.56 10.29
CA VAL A 73 0.72 -17.55 10.75
C VAL A 73 1.30 -16.15 10.53
N PRO A 74 0.59 -15.24 9.83
CA PRO A 74 1.05 -13.87 9.63
C PRO A 74 1.36 -13.18 10.95
N THR A 75 2.51 -12.51 11.03
CA THR A 75 2.97 -11.85 12.27
C THR A 75 1.97 -10.83 12.81
N ALA A 76 1.13 -10.26 11.94
CA ALA A 76 0.07 -9.31 12.29
C ALA A 76 -1.09 -9.94 13.09
N LEU A 77 -1.31 -11.26 12.96
CA LEU A 77 -2.43 -11.98 13.58
C LEU A 77 -2.07 -12.64 14.91
N LEU A 78 -0.78 -12.72 15.23
CA LEU A 78 -0.34 -13.31 16.48
C LEU A 78 -1.00 -12.59 17.69
N PRO A 79 -1.24 -13.32 18.79
CA PRO A 79 -1.86 -12.76 19.99
C PRO A 79 -0.92 -11.76 20.69
N GLY A 80 -1.51 -10.82 21.43
CA GLY A 80 -0.79 -9.83 22.22
C GLY A 80 -1.17 -8.39 21.90
N LEU A 81 -0.57 -7.47 22.65
CA LEU A 81 -0.74 -6.03 22.48
C LEU A 81 0.40 -5.48 21.63
N CYS A 82 0.04 -4.72 20.60
CA CYS A 82 0.96 -4.05 19.69
C CYS A 82 0.61 -2.56 19.62
N ALA A 83 1.60 -1.70 19.82
CA ALA A 83 1.51 -0.29 19.51
C ALA A 83 2.44 0.00 18.33
N LYS A 84 1.94 0.67 17.28
CA LYS A 84 2.71 1.11 16.13
C LYS A 84 2.56 2.60 15.95
N VAL A 85 3.64 3.25 15.60
CA VAL A 85 3.73 4.67 15.30
C VAL A 85 4.42 4.82 13.97
N ALA A 86 3.79 5.50 13.02
CA ALA A 86 4.42 5.87 11.76
C ALA A 86 4.41 7.38 11.61
N ILE A 87 5.53 7.96 11.18
CA ILE A 87 5.66 9.38 10.85
C ILE A 87 6.19 9.44 9.42
N SER A 88 5.55 10.26 8.59
CA SER A 88 5.88 10.40 7.18
C SER A 88 5.86 11.86 6.76
N MET A 89 6.67 12.18 5.76
CA MET A 89 6.68 13.46 5.08
C MET A 89 6.32 13.22 3.61
N LYS A 90 5.23 13.84 3.17
CA LYS A 90 4.77 13.77 1.78
C LYS A 90 5.11 15.05 1.03
N LYS A 91 5.73 14.90 -0.14
CA LYS A 91 5.98 15.99 -1.08
C LYS A 91 5.46 15.61 -2.46
N SER A 92 4.54 16.41 -2.99
CA SER A 92 4.09 16.33 -4.37
C SER A 92 4.64 17.50 -5.17
N ILE A 93 5.13 17.22 -6.37
CA ILE A 93 5.63 18.19 -7.34
C ILE A 93 4.84 17.96 -8.63
N ASP A 94 4.10 18.98 -9.07
CA ASP A 94 3.48 18.98 -10.39
C ASP A 94 4.53 19.40 -11.42
N ALA A 95 5.05 18.45 -12.20
CA ALA A 95 6.01 18.73 -13.26
C ALA A 95 5.35 19.47 -14.43
N TRP A 96 4.08 19.17 -14.69
CA TRP A 96 3.30 19.83 -15.73
C TRP A 96 1.82 19.79 -15.38
N ARG A 97 1.12 20.91 -15.62
CA ARG A 97 -0.34 20.95 -15.54
C ARG A 97 -0.86 21.80 -16.67
N LYS A 98 -1.67 21.21 -17.54
CA LYS A 98 -2.32 21.93 -18.62
C LYS A 98 -3.73 22.29 -18.20
N LYS A 99 -3.94 23.57 -17.92
CA LYS A 99 -5.28 24.16 -17.93
C LYS A 99 -5.61 24.52 -19.37
N GLU A 100 -5.72 23.53 -20.25
CA GLU A 100 -6.11 23.79 -21.65
C GLU A 100 -7.57 24.25 -21.75
N ASP A 101 -7.96 24.81 -22.91
CA ASP A 101 -9.31 25.29 -23.22
C ASP A 101 -10.35 24.18 -23.01
N LYS A 102 -10.83 24.04 -21.78
CA LYS A 102 -11.99 23.20 -21.42
C LYS A 102 -13.11 23.56 -22.39
N LEU A 103 -13.79 22.56 -22.94
CA LEU A 103 -14.90 22.79 -23.85
C LEU A 103 -15.91 23.69 -23.14
N LYS A 104 -16.08 24.92 -23.65
CA LYS A 104 -16.96 25.92 -23.02
C LYS A 104 -18.36 25.32 -22.89
N LYS A 105 -18.90 25.33 -21.68
CA LYS A 105 -20.24 24.80 -21.30
C LYS A 105 -20.38 23.27 -21.20
N VAL A 106 -19.30 22.48 -21.26
CA VAL A 106 -19.36 21.02 -21.02
C VAL A 106 -18.75 20.68 -19.67
N GLN A 107 -19.55 20.14 -18.75
CA GLN A 107 -19.06 19.63 -17.47
C GLN A 107 -18.31 18.31 -17.70
N PRO A 108 -17.10 18.14 -17.12
CA PRO A 108 -16.40 16.86 -17.16
C PRO A 108 -17.23 15.76 -16.50
N TYR A 109 -17.01 14.51 -16.88
CA TYR A 109 -17.68 13.37 -16.24
C TYR A 109 -17.27 13.23 -14.76
N ASP A 110 -16.05 13.63 -14.44
CA ASP A 110 -15.49 13.70 -13.09
C ASP A 110 -14.63 14.97 -12.96
N VAL A 111 -14.87 15.76 -11.90
CA VAL A 111 -14.16 17.02 -11.65
C VAL A 111 -12.67 16.78 -11.30
N PHE A 112 -12.33 15.68 -10.60
CA PHE A 112 -10.94 15.38 -10.22
C PHE A 112 -10.09 14.91 -11.39
N LEU A 113 -10.72 14.36 -12.44
CA LEU A 113 -10.05 13.94 -13.67
C LEU A 113 -10.09 15.02 -14.76
N SER A 114 -10.51 16.25 -14.41
CA SER A 114 -10.70 17.32 -15.39
C SER A 114 -9.41 18.06 -15.79
N ASP A 115 -8.34 17.90 -15.03
CA ASP A 115 -7.07 18.59 -15.25
C ASP A 115 -5.99 17.61 -15.70
N SER A 116 -5.51 17.76 -16.94
CA SER A 116 -4.33 17.06 -17.44
C SER A 116 -3.10 17.48 -16.65
N HIS A 117 -2.41 16.52 -16.04
CA HIS A 117 -1.23 16.79 -15.22
C HIS A 117 -0.23 15.65 -15.25
N VAL A 118 1.03 16.01 -15.05
CA VAL A 118 2.12 15.09 -14.74
C VAL A 118 2.65 15.51 -13.39
N SER A 119 2.62 14.60 -12.42
CA SER A 119 3.09 14.86 -11.07
C SER A 119 3.95 13.72 -10.54
N LEU A 120 4.87 14.10 -9.66
CA LEU A 120 5.77 13.23 -8.95
C LEU A 120 5.53 13.43 -7.45
N THR A 121 5.08 12.39 -6.77
CA THR A 121 4.84 12.39 -5.33
C THR A 121 5.84 11.48 -4.64
N GLY A 122 6.61 12.01 -3.71
CA GLY A 122 7.50 11.26 -2.83
C GLY A 122 6.98 11.26 -1.39
N ILE A 123 7.12 10.12 -0.72
CA ILE A 123 6.85 9.94 0.70
C ILE A 123 8.08 9.28 1.30
N VAL A 124 8.57 9.82 2.41
CA VAL A 124 9.60 9.19 3.23
C VAL A 124 9.15 9.22 4.68
N GLY A 125 9.35 8.13 5.40
CA GLY A 125 8.90 8.02 6.77
C GLY A 125 9.66 6.99 7.59
N GLY A 126 9.34 6.98 8.88
CA GLY A 126 9.82 5.99 9.84
C GLY A 126 8.63 5.34 10.54
N VAL A 127 8.78 4.06 10.86
CA VAL A 127 7.83 3.30 11.65
C VAL A 127 8.54 2.73 12.87
N ALA A 128 7.91 2.86 14.03
CA ALA A 128 8.31 2.21 15.26
C ALA A 128 7.14 1.36 15.77
N SER A 129 7.42 0.18 16.29
CA SER A 129 6.41 -0.69 16.88
C SER A 129 6.91 -1.31 18.17
N GLY A 130 6.09 -1.27 19.22
CA GLY A 130 6.29 -1.96 20.47
C GLY A 130 5.27 -3.07 20.63
N TYR A 131 5.71 -4.20 21.19
CA TYR A 131 4.90 -5.37 21.45
C TYR A 131 5.04 -5.77 22.91
N LEU A 132 3.92 -6.19 23.49
CA LEU A 132 3.83 -6.70 24.85
C LEU A 132 3.04 -8.01 24.84
N GLY A 133 3.66 -9.09 25.32
CA GLY A 133 3.10 -10.44 25.31
C GLY A 133 4.04 -11.46 24.69
N ASP A 134 3.56 -12.66 24.35
CA ASP A 134 4.40 -13.72 23.80
C ASP A 134 4.93 -13.36 22.39
N CYS A 135 6.11 -12.71 22.36
CA CYS A 135 6.72 -12.18 21.15
C CYS A 135 7.81 -13.10 20.58
N SER A 136 8.12 -14.22 21.24
CA SER A 136 9.17 -15.16 20.79
C SER A 136 8.93 -15.65 19.36
N ARG A 137 7.69 -16.08 19.04
CA ARG A 137 7.30 -16.46 17.68
C ARG A 137 7.39 -15.31 16.68
N ARG A 138 7.08 -14.07 17.09
CA ARG A 138 7.18 -12.89 16.20
C ARG A 138 8.62 -12.55 15.83
N VAL A 139 9.54 -12.71 16.78
CA VAL A 139 10.97 -12.45 16.58
C VAL A 139 11.58 -13.55 15.72
N ALA A 140 11.29 -14.83 16.01
CA ALA A 140 11.80 -15.98 15.24
C ALA A 140 11.36 -15.96 13.77
N ILE A 141 10.07 -15.72 13.48
CA ILE A 141 9.55 -15.64 12.10
C ILE A 141 10.26 -14.52 11.31
N ARG A 142 10.58 -13.41 11.97
CA ARG A 142 11.19 -12.25 11.30
C ARG A 142 12.68 -12.43 11.04
N ASP A 143 13.37 -13.14 11.94
CA ASP A 143 14.79 -13.49 11.80
C ASP A 143 15.02 -14.47 10.62
N GLU A 144 14.06 -15.36 10.35
CA GLU A 144 14.13 -16.30 9.23
C GLU A 144 13.66 -15.71 7.87
N THR A 145 12.62 -14.88 7.87
CA THR A 145 12.04 -14.33 6.63
C THR A 145 12.72 -13.07 6.12
N HIS A 146 13.40 -12.32 6.99
CA HIS A 146 14.20 -11.18 6.59
C HIS A 146 15.48 -11.13 7.43
N LYS A 147 16.65 -11.10 6.78
CA LYS A 147 17.90 -10.61 7.38
C LYS A 147 17.79 -9.09 7.64
N SER A 148 16.74 -8.64 8.33
CA SER A 148 16.39 -7.24 8.56
C SER A 148 17.46 -6.57 9.42
N ASN A 149 18.22 -5.64 8.86
CA ASN A 149 19.06 -4.70 9.63
C ASN A 149 18.25 -3.61 10.35
N ALA A 150 16.96 -3.87 10.60
CA ALA A 150 16.10 -2.98 11.34
C ALA A 150 16.43 -3.07 12.84
N PHE A 151 16.23 -1.97 13.57
CA PHE A 151 16.51 -1.97 15.00
C PHE A 151 15.48 -2.84 15.71
N ILE A 152 15.91 -3.97 16.25
CA ILE A 152 15.09 -4.90 17.04
C ILE A 152 15.67 -4.95 18.44
N MET A 153 14.82 -4.70 19.44
CA MET A 153 15.14 -4.94 20.84
C MET A 153 14.14 -5.95 21.37
N PHE A 154 14.64 -7.08 21.87
CA PHE A 154 13.82 -8.11 22.50
C PHE A 154 14.27 -8.31 23.95
N ASP A 155 13.32 -8.24 24.87
CA ASP A 155 13.50 -8.57 26.27
C ASP A 155 12.66 -9.82 26.58
N GLU A 156 13.34 -10.97 26.62
CA GLU A 156 12.74 -12.28 26.88
C GLU A 156 12.11 -12.35 28.26
N ARG A 157 12.71 -11.69 29.27
CA ARG A 157 12.25 -11.74 30.66
C ARG A 157 10.92 -11.03 30.84
N ASN A 158 10.73 -9.90 30.16
CA ASN A 158 9.52 -9.11 30.22
C ASN A 158 8.54 -9.40 29.07
N LYS A 159 8.90 -10.32 28.14
CA LYS A 159 8.15 -10.64 26.92
C LYS A 159 7.77 -9.38 26.15
N ARG A 160 8.77 -8.54 25.86
CA ARG A 160 8.60 -7.27 25.14
C ARG A 160 9.48 -7.26 23.90
N ALA A 161 8.97 -6.71 22.81
CA ALA A 161 9.77 -6.45 21.62
C ALA A 161 9.55 -5.01 21.16
N ALA A 162 10.60 -4.33 20.73
CA ALA A 162 10.53 -3.06 20.05
C ALA A 162 11.21 -3.17 18.70
N PHE A 163 10.65 -2.52 17.69
CA PHE A 163 11.13 -2.51 16.32
C PHE A 163 11.08 -1.10 15.77
N ALA A 164 12.09 -0.70 15.00
CA ALA A 164 12.05 0.54 14.23
C ALA A 164 12.69 0.36 12.85
N ASP A 165 12.06 0.95 11.83
CA ASP A 165 12.53 0.92 10.44
C ASP A 165 12.08 2.18 9.68
N LEU A 166 12.64 2.37 8.49
CA LEU A 166 12.29 3.43 7.57
C LEU A 166 11.49 2.87 6.40
N PHE A 167 10.71 3.72 5.75
CA PHE A 167 10.02 3.38 4.50
C PHE A 167 10.03 4.58 3.56
N ALA A 168 9.94 4.30 2.27
CA ALA A 168 9.81 5.34 1.26
C ALA A 168 8.89 4.87 0.14
N SER A 169 8.19 5.81 -0.49
CA SER A 169 7.36 5.56 -1.66
C SER A 169 7.54 6.69 -2.66
N VAL A 170 7.72 6.36 -3.93
CA VAL A 170 7.72 7.32 -5.02
C VAL A 170 6.62 6.95 -5.99
N THR A 171 5.74 7.89 -6.28
CA THR A 171 4.64 7.71 -7.23
C THR A 171 4.77 8.73 -8.34
N PHE A 172 4.86 8.26 -9.56
CA PHE A 172 4.78 9.05 -10.77
C PHE A 172 3.40 8.88 -11.39
N THR A 173 2.69 9.97 -11.65
CA THR A 173 1.38 9.92 -12.31
C THR A 173 1.37 10.87 -13.50
N ALA A 174 1.01 10.35 -14.66
CA ALA A 174 0.80 11.10 -15.88
C ALA A 174 -0.64 10.91 -16.34
N GLN A 175 -1.37 12.01 -16.45
CA GLN A 175 -2.73 12.05 -16.95
C GLN A 175 -2.82 12.95 -18.17
N TYR A 176 -3.35 12.39 -19.24
CA TYR A 176 -3.62 13.07 -20.49
C TYR A 176 -5.13 13.14 -20.74
N GLY A 177 -5.59 14.35 -21.04
CA GLY A 177 -6.97 14.68 -21.37
C GLY A 177 -7.84 15.02 -20.15
N ASN A 178 -9.04 15.52 -20.43
CA ASN A 178 -9.86 16.27 -19.46
C ASN A 178 -11.20 15.60 -19.15
N PHE A 179 -11.40 14.37 -19.63
CA PHE A 179 -12.58 13.54 -19.36
C PHE A 179 -13.92 14.27 -19.61
N GLN A 180 -14.01 14.96 -20.75
CA GLN A 180 -15.16 15.72 -21.24
C GLN A 180 -15.74 15.12 -22.52
N ARG A 181 -14.90 14.61 -23.42
CA ARG A 181 -15.33 14.05 -24.71
C ARG A 181 -15.93 12.66 -24.55
N LEU A 182 -16.66 12.24 -25.57
CA LEU A 182 -17.38 10.98 -25.59
C LEU A 182 -16.47 9.75 -25.69
N PHE A 183 -15.26 9.85 -26.25
CA PHE A 183 -14.39 8.70 -26.49
C PHE A 183 -12.92 9.09 -26.31
N LEU A 184 -12.14 8.20 -25.68
CA LEU A 184 -10.67 8.26 -25.58
C LEU A 184 -10.10 9.61 -25.11
N ASP A 185 -10.81 10.33 -24.23
CA ASP A 185 -10.41 11.64 -23.70
C ASP A 185 -9.65 11.57 -22.38
N LEU A 186 -9.56 10.40 -21.76
CA LEU A 186 -8.79 10.20 -20.54
C LEU A 186 -7.86 9.01 -20.72
N THR A 187 -6.58 9.28 -20.58
CA THR A 187 -5.53 8.27 -20.44
C THR A 187 -4.70 8.64 -19.24
N LYS A 188 -4.67 7.78 -18.22
CA LYS A 188 -3.89 7.98 -17.00
C LYS A 188 -2.99 6.78 -16.78
N ALA A 189 -1.70 7.04 -16.62
CA ALA A 189 -0.72 6.05 -16.23
C ALA A 189 -0.08 6.46 -14.91
N SER A 190 0.08 5.50 -14.01
CA SER A 190 0.73 5.70 -12.72
C SER A 190 1.69 4.57 -12.44
N ALA A 191 2.89 4.90 -11.98
CA ALA A 191 3.86 3.93 -11.48
C ALA A 191 4.22 4.31 -10.04
N ARG A 192 4.14 3.35 -9.13
CA ARG A 192 4.47 3.49 -7.72
C ARG A 192 5.62 2.54 -7.39
N PHE A 193 6.61 3.06 -6.68
CA PHE A 193 7.77 2.34 -6.20
C PHE A 193 7.76 2.43 -4.68
N ASP A 194 7.53 1.31 -4.01
CA ASP A 194 7.47 1.21 -2.56
C ASP A 194 8.73 0.51 -2.03
N ILE A 195 9.45 1.18 -1.12
CA ILE A 195 10.54 0.62 -0.33
C ILE A 195 9.97 0.34 1.06
N THR A 196 9.70 -0.93 1.33
CA THR A 196 9.05 -1.37 2.58
C THR A 196 9.99 -1.38 3.78
N SER A 197 11.30 -1.63 3.56
CA SER A 197 12.33 -1.60 4.60
C SER A 197 13.53 -0.75 4.17
N GLY A 198 13.63 0.45 4.72
CA GLY A 198 14.70 1.40 4.41
C GLY A 198 16.03 1.01 5.02
N SER A 199 16.06 0.34 6.18
CA SER A 199 17.30 -0.19 6.77
C SER A 199 17.93 -1.26 5.88
N LEU A 200 17.13 -2.21 5.38
CA LEU A 200 17.56 -3.20 4.40
C LEU A 200 18.06 -2.54 3.12
N PHE A 201 17.28 -1.61 2.56
CA PHE A 201 17.66 -0.88 1.35
C PHE A 201 19.00 -0.14 1.50
N LEU A 202 19.22 0.59 2.61
CA LEU A 202 20.47 1.33 2.84
C LEU A 202 21.67 0.39 3.03
N CYS A 203 21.49 -0.71 3.76
CA CYS A 203 22.53 -1.70 3.94
C CYS A 203 22.88 -2.38 2.61
N GLY A 204 21.88 -2.79 1.82
CA GLY A 204 22.09 -3.34 0.48
C GLY A 204 22.78 -2.33 -0.44
N ALA A 205 22.30 -1.08 -0.49
CA ALA A 205 22.87 -0.04 -1.34
C ALA A 205 24.33 0.28 -0.98
N SER A 206 24.68 0.31 0.31
CA SER A 206 26.06 0.49 0.75
C SER A 206 26.97 -0.68 0.36
N ARG A 207 26.47 -1.92 0.47
CA ARG A 207 27.20 -3.12 -0.01
C ARG A 207 27.40 -3.08 -1.53
N LEU A 208 26.36 -2.77 -2.31
CA LEU A 208 26.50 -2.63 -3.77
C LEU A 208 27.48 -1.53 -4.15
N ALA A 209 27.45 -0.38 -3.47
CA ALA A 209 28.39 0.70 -3.72
C ALA A 209 29.84 0.29 -3.41
N GLN A 210 30.05 -0.46 -2.32
CA GLN A 210 31.36 -1.02 -1.99
C GLN A 210 31.81 -2.05 -3.03
N ASP A 211 30.93 -2.97 -3.43
CA ASP A 211 31.25 -3.98 -4.44
C ASP A 211 31.60 -3.33 -5.77
N PHE A 212 30.85 -2.31 -6.19
CA PHE A 212 31.17 -1.53 -7.39
C PHE A 212 32.53 -0.82 -7.26
N PHE A 213 32.78 -0.15 -6.13
CA PHE A 213 34.06 0.54 -5.87
C PHE A 213 35.26 -0.41 -5.90
N PHE A 214 35.10 -1.62 -5.36
CA PHE A 214 36.14 -2.66 -5.35
C PHE A 214 36.10 -3.57 -6.59
N SER A 215 35.30 -3.26 -7.62
CA SER A 215 35.13 -4.08 -8.83
C SER A 215 34.78 -5.55 -8.54
N ARG A 216 34.03 -5.81 -7.47
CA ARG A 216 33.49 -7.12 -7.10
C ARG A 216 32.16 -7.32 -7.81
N ARG A 217 31.85 -8.59 -8.10
CA ARG A 217 30.53 -8.93 -8.66
C ARG A 217 29.48 -8.75 -7.57
N PRO A 218 28.43 -7.95 -7.81
CA PRO A 218 27.36 -7.77 -6.84
C PRO A 218 26.63 -9.09 -6.63
N ASP A 219 26.30 -9.39 -5.38
CA ASP A 219 25.54 -10.57 -5.02
C ASP A 219 24.05 -10.42 -5.39
N VAL A 220 23.45 -11.51 -5.86
CA VAL A 220 22.05 -11.53 -6.30
C VAL A 220 21.11 -11.32 -5.12
N GLU A 221 21.44 -11.84 -3.92
CA GLU A 221 20.66 -11.59 -2.70
C GLU A 221 20.64 -10.10 -2.36
N THR A 222 21.80 -9.44 -2.44
CA THR A 222 21.92 -8.00 -2.16
C THR A 222 21.12 -7.16 -3.15
N PHE A 223 21.00 -7.61 -4.41
CA PHE A 223 20.15 -6.93 -5.40
C PHE A 223 18.66 -7.12 -5.10
N CYS A 224 18.23 -8.32 -4.70
CA CYS A 224 16.86 -8.59 -4.25
C CYS A 224 16.47 -7.70 -3.06
N ASP A 225 17.38 -7.53 -2.09
CA ASP A 225 17.15 -6.74 -0.87
C ASP A 225 16.91 -5.24 -1.15
N ILE A 226 17.34 -4.75 -2.31
CA ILE A 226 17.24 -3.33 -2.72
C ILE A 226 16.05 -3.11 -3.66
N CYS A 227 15.51 -4.18 -4.25
CA CYS A 227 14.47 -4.04 -5.24
C CYS A 227 13.18 -3.50 -4.59
N PRO A 228 12.67 -2.34 -5.04
CA PRO A 228 11.39 -1.83 -4.56
C PRO A 228 10.24 -2.68 -5.10
N ASP A 229 9.14 -2.71 -4.36
CA ASP A 229 7.87 -3.23 -4.86
C ASP A 229 7.31 -2.22 -5.87
N VAL A 230 7.10 -2.66 -7.11
CA VAL A 230 6.60 -1.78 -8.18
C VAL A 230 5.13 -2.07 -8.42
N THR A 231 4.29 -1.05 -8.36
CA THR A 231 2.88 -1.15 -8.76
C THR A 231 2.63 -0.23 -9.94
N VAL A 232 2.08 -0.78 -11.02
CA VAL A 232 1.72 -0.03 -12.22
C VAL A 232 0.22 -0.01 -12.38
N SER A 233 -0.33 1.14 -12.72
CA SER A 233 -1.75 1.29 -13.02
C SER A 233 -1.94 2.08 -14.30
N PHE A 234 -2.86 1.62 -15.13
CA PHE A 234 -3.25 2.23 -16.39
C PHE A 234 -4.77 2.36 -16.43
N GLN A 235 -5.26 3.55 -16.73
CA GLN A 235 -6.68 3.86 -16.84
C GLN A 235 -6.95 4.54 -18.18
N GLN A 236 -7.93 4.03 -18.93
CA GLN A 236 -8.34 4.52 -20.24
C GLN A 236 -9.85 4.69 -20.29
N GLN A 237 -10.33 5.87 -20.67
CA GLN A 237 -11.74 6.06 -21.00
C GLN A 237 -12.09 5.27 -22.26
N ILE A 238 -13.17 4.50 -22.18
CA ILE A 238 -13.73 3.77 -23.33
C ILE A 238 -14.77 4.65 -24.01
N VAL A 239 -15.86 4.96 -23.30
CA VAL A 239 -16.98 5.72 -23.81
C VAL A 239 -17.70 6.47 -22.70
N GLY A 240 -18.02 7.75 -22.95
CA GLY A 240 -18.76 8.62 -22.05
C GLY A 240 -18.18 8.58 -20.62
N PRO A 241 -18.98 8.28 -19.59
CA PRO A 241 -18.51 8.23 -18.20
C PRO A 241 -17.73 6.97 -17.84
N PHE A 242 -17.55 6.02 -18.76
CA PHE A 242 -16.93 4.73 -18.48
C PHE A 242 -15.43 4.75 -18.79
N SER A 243 -14.63 4.32 -17.81
CA SER A 243 -13.20 4.05 -18.00
C SER A 243 -12.83 2.68 -17.50
N PHE A 244 -11.89 2.04 -18.19
CA PHE A 244 -11.30 0.79 -17.80
C PHE A 244 -9.95 1.05 -17.15
N ARG A 245 -9.68 0.36 -16.06
CA ARG A 245 -8.45 0.46 -15.28
C ARG A 245 -7.85 -0.93 -15.10
N VAL A 246 -6.54 -1.00 -15.21
CA VAL A 246 -5.75 -2.18 -14.87
C VAL A 246 -4.69 -1.73 -13.88
N GLU A 247 -4.60 -2.42 -12.76
CA GLU A 247 -3.54 -2.24 -11.77
C GLU A 247 -2.82 -3.57 -11.59
N SER A 248 -1.51 -3.57 -11.48
CA SER A 248 -0.74 -4.80 -11.27
C SER A 248 0.51 -4.52 -10.47
N SER A 249 0.85 -5.45 -9.57
CA SER A 249 2.16 -5.47 -8.95
C SER A 249 3.18 -6.11 -9.90
N VAL A 250 4.41 -5.63 -9.86
CA VAL A 250 5.51 -6.13 -10.67
C VAL A 250 6.64 -6.46 -9.71
N ALA A 251 6.94 -7.74 -9.61
CA ALA A 251 8.07 -8.26 -8.84
C ALA A 251 9.25 -8.48 -9.79
N ILE A 252 10.42 -7.98 -9.41
CA ILE A 252 11.67 -8.26 -10.12
C ILE A 252 12.39 -9.35 -9.33
N ASP A 253 12.48 -10.55 -9.90
CA ASP A 253 13.20 -11.67 -9.27
C ASP A 253 14.43 -12.02 -10.12
N PRO A 254 15.62 -11.50 -9.76
CA PRO A 254 16.86 -11.78 -10.48
C PRO A 254 17.30 -13.25 -10.38
N ARG A 255 16.67 -14.06 -9.51
CA ARG A 255 16.99 -15.50 -9.37
C ARG A 255 16.32 -16.36 -10.44
N SER A 256 15.26 -15.87 -11.05
CA SER A 256 14.54 -16.56 -12.13
C SER A 256 15.31 -16.43 -13.44
N GLN A 257 15.87 -17.54 -13.94
CA GLN A 257 16.63 -17.55 -15.19
C GLN A 257 15.76 -17.29 -16.43
N ASP A 258 14.46 -17.60 -16.37
CA ASP A 258 13.56 -17.49 -17.52
C ASP A 258 12.77 -16.17 -17.53
N HIS A 259 12.46 -15.58 -16.37
CA HIS A 259 11.61 -14.39 -16.27
C HIS A 259 12.12 -13.44 -15.17
N PHE A 260 12.94 -12.48 -15.57
CA PHE A 260 13.50 -11.44 -14.67
C PHE A 260 12.41 -10.52 -14.07
N VAL A 261 11.34 -10.27 -14.83
CA VAL A 261 10.20 -9.46 -14.41
C VAL A 261 8.95 -10.33 -14.40
N ARG A 262 8.29 -10.40 -13.25
CA ARG A 262 7.03 -11.10 -13.07
C ARG A 262 5.94 -10.10 -12.76
N VAL A 263 4.89 -10.12 -13.57
CA VAL A 263 3.64 -9.41 -13.28
C VAL A 263 2.85 -10.28 -12.31
N ASP A 264 2.55 -9.73 -11.14
CA ASP A 264 1.72 -10.37 -10.11
C ASP A 264 0.43 -9.55 -9.89
N ASP A 265 -0.59 -10.24 -9.38
CA ASP A 265 -1.85 -9.64 -8.90
C ASP A 265 -2.51 -8.62 -9.85
N PRO A 266 -2.79 -8.95 -11.12
CA PRO A 266 -3.48 -8.01 -12.00
C PRO A 266 -4.93 -7.83 -11.53
N ILE A 267 -5.32 -6.60 -11.23
CA ILE A 267 -6.68 -6.20 -10.87
C ILE A 267 -7.27 -5.42 -12.04
N PHE A 268 -8.39 -5.90 -12.55
CA PHE A 268 -9.14 -5.24 -13.62
C PHE A 268 -10.34 -4.51 -13.03
N ALA A 269 -10.53 -3.25 -13.40
CA ALA A 269 -11.63 -2.45 -12.91
C ALA A 269 -12.34 -1.66 -14.02
N ILE A 270 -13.65 -1.50 -13.88
CA ILE A 270 -14.47 -0.62 -14.70
C ILE A 270 -15.03 0.46 -13.77
N ASP A 271 -14.66 1.70 -14.08
CA ASP A 271 -15.13 2.90 -13.39
C ASP A 271 -16.24 3.56 -14.19
N TRP A 272 -17.35 3.85 -13.52
CA TRP A 272 -18.47 4.64 -14.05
C TRP A 272 -18.62 5.93 -13.26
N ALA A 273 -18.31 7.06 -13.91
CA ALA A 273 -18.41 8.38 -13.31
C ALA A 273 -19.86 8.93 -13.34
N LEU A 274 -20.40 9.24 -12.17
CA LEU A 274 -21.78 9.72 -12.00
C LEU A 274 -21.81 11.25 -12.01
N LYS A 275 -21.98 11.82 -13.20
CA LYS A 275 -22.05 13.28 -13.45
C LYS A 275 -22.94 14.07 -12.49
N VAL A 276 -24.05 13.48 -12.03
CA VAL A 276 -25.10 14.17 -11.25
C VAL A 276 -24.64 14.54 -9.84
N LEU A 277 -23.59 13.88 -9.31
CA LEU A 277 -23.13 14.04 -7.93
C LEU A 277 -21.70 14.61 -7.84
N GLY A 278 -21.26 15.34 -8.87
CA GLY A 278 -19.96 16.05 -8.92
C GLY A 278 -18.75 15.14 -9.11
N SER A 279 -18.57 14.14 -8.24
CA SER A 279 -17.44 13.21 -8.20
C SER A 279 -17.81 11.78 -7.77
N ALA A 280 -19.10 11.46 -7.64
CA ALA A 280 -19.47 10.09 -7.28
C ALA A 280 -19.06 9.12 -8.41
N LYS A 281 -18.56 7.94 -8.04
CA LYS A 281 -18.16 6.91 -8.99
C LYS A 281 -18.58 5.53 -8.51
N ALA A 282 -19.03 4.70 -9.43
CA ALA A 282 -19.22 3.27 -9.23
C ALA A 282 -18.02 2.55 -9.84
N THR A 283 -17.33 1.74 -9.05
CA THR A 283 -16.17 0.95 -9.49
C THR A 283 -16.49 -0.52 -9.32
N ALA A 284 -16.45 -1.28 -10.40
CA ALA A 284 -16.48 -2.74 -10.34
C ALA A 284 -15.07 -3.26 -10.59
N TRP A 285 -14.51 -4.05 -9.67
CA TRP A 285 -13.19 -4.64 -9.84
C TRP A 285 -13.22 -6.17 -9.73
N TYR A 286 -12.25 -6.81 -10.39
CA TYR A 286 -12.05 -8.25 -10.41
C TYR A 286 -10.56 -8.58 -10.29
N SER A 287 -10.21 -9.48 -9.37
CA SER A 287 -8.87 -10.05 -9.24
C SER A 287 -8.90 -11.51 -9.71
N PRO A 288 -8.28 -11.86 -10.87
CA PRO A 288 -8.23 -13.21 -11.37
C PRO A 288 -7.46 -14.17 -10.47
N LYS A 289 -6.43 -13.69 -9.76
CA LYS A 289 -5.61 -14.53 -8.88
C LYS A 289 -6.41 -15.01 -7.68
N HIS A 290 -7.22 -14.12 -7.10
CA HIS A 290 -8.06 -14.45 -5.94
C HIS A 290 -9.46 -14.94 -6.33
N GLN A 291 -9.83 -14.84 -7.61
CA GLN A 291 -11.18 -15.15 -8.10
C GLN A 291 -12.28 -14.32 -7.40
N GLU A 292 -11.94 -13.08 -7.07
CA GLU A 292 -12.79 -12.18 -6.29
C GLU A 292 -13.25 -11.00 -7.15
N ALA A 293 -14.52 -10.62 -6.97
CA ALA A 293 -15.11 -9.44 -7.58
C ALA A 293 -15.80 -8.60 -6.51
N MET A 294 -15.71 -7.28 -6.62
CA MET A 294 -16.47 -6.37 -5.79
C MET A 294 -16.96 -5.18 -6.60
N MET A 295 -18.10 -4.64 -6.16
CA MET A 295 -18.65 -3.41 -6.70
C MET A 295 -18.74 -2.39 -5.57
N GLU A 296 -18.06 -1.26 -5.76
CA GLU A 296 -18.00 -0.17 -4.81
C GLU A 296 -18.72 1.06 -5.37
N LEU A 297 -19.49 1.73 -4.53
CA LEU A 297 -20.10 3.01 -4.84
C LEU A 297 -19.51 4.06 -3.91
N ARG A 298 -18.75 4.99 -4.47
CA ARG A 298 -18.07 6.06 -3.72
C ARG A 298 -18.79 7.37 -3.93
N PHE A 299 -19.23 7.99 -2.83
CA PHE A 299 -19.89 9.29 -2.81
C PHE A 299 -18.97 10.32 -2.14
N TYR A 300 -18.91 11.54 -2.68
CA TYR A 300 -18.15 12.66 -2.13
C TYR A 300 -16.66 12.35 -1.86
N GLU A 301 -15.87 12.26 -2.93
CA GLU A 301 -14.42 12.49 -2.83
C GLU A 301 -14.26 14.00 -2.58
N THR A 302 -13.82 14.42 -1.38
CA THR A 302 -13.44 15.82 -1.08
C THR A 302 -11.93 15.98 -1.11
#